data_AF-A0A379LPI9-F1
#
_entry.id   AF-A0A379LPI9-F1
#
_cell.length_a   1.000
_cell.length_b   1.000
_cell.length_c   1.000
_cell.angle_alpha   90.00
_cell.angle_beta   90.00
_cell.angle_gamma   90.00
#
_symmetry.space_group_name_H-M   'P 1'
#
loop_
_entity.id
_entity.type
_entity.pdbx_description
1 polymer ?
#
loop_
_entity_poly.entity_id
_entity_poly.type
_entity_poly.pdbx_seq_one_letter_code
_entity_poly.pdbx_strand_id
1 'polypeptide(L)'
;MSRISDKLDKVNSLIDRSEFLPAFNLLNEIIIDNQANKKDIADAINLKGLIVAMYCPSLTEYEEDETGLIYFIKAYDYNPYEIGVLFNILSSFGELDMRQAYTRNNKHMFITAYDILKNELFDSLDDEMKEQLQNKTNQYCEFKEQMRDKPS
;
A
#
# COMPACT_ATOMS: atom_id res chain seq x y z
N MET A 1 14.15 -22.75 -3.28
CA MET A 1 13.10 -21.78 -2.99
C MET A 1 12.73 -21.90 -1.52
N SER A 2 12.41 -20.79 -0.85
CA SER A 2 11.97 -20.82 0.54
C SER A 2 10.48 -21.18 0.59
N ARG A 3 10.04 -21.78 1.71
CA ARG A 3 8.62 -22.08 1.94
C ARG A 3 7.71 -20.86 1.79
N ILE A 4 8.21 -19.67 2.09
CA ILE A 4 7.49 -18.40 1.96
C ILE A 4 7.36 -17.97 0.48
N SER A 5 8.43 -18.12 -0.30
CA SER A 5 8.41 -17.89 -1.76
C SER A 5 7.34 -18.74 -2.44
N ASP A 6 7.30 -20.04 -2.11
CA ASP A 6 6.31 -20.96 -2.69
C ASP A 6 4.86 -20.57 -2.32
N LYS A 7 4.66 -20.03 -1.10
CA LYS A 7 3.35 -19.52 -0.67
C LYS A 7 2.98 -18.26 -1.45
N LEU A 8 3.90 -17.32 -1.67
CA LEU A 8 3.66 -16.09 -2.45
C LEU A 8 3.35 -16.41 -3.92
N ASP A 9 4.07 -17.34 -4.54
CA ASP A 9 3.77 -17.80 -5.91
C ASP A 9 2.36 -18.40 -5.99
N LYS A 10 1.97 -19.18 -4.97
CA LYS A 10 0.61 -19.72 -4.87
C LYS A 10 -0.44 -18.61 -4.68
N VAL A 11 -0.16 -17.58 -3.88
CA VAL A 11 -1.04 -16.42 -3.72
C VAL A 11 -1.28 -15.76 -5.08
N ASN A 12 -0.22 -15.48 -5.85
CA ASN A 12 -0.34 -14.86 -7.17
C ASN A 12 -1.22 -15.72 -8.11
N SER A 13 -0.97 -17.04 -8.14
CA SER A 13 -1.81 -17.97 -8.92
C SER A 13 -3.30 -17.98 -8.50
N LEU A 14 -3.59 -17.73 -7.22
CA LEU A 14 -4.98 -17.62 -6.74
C LEU A 14 -5.60 -16.29 -7.16
N ILE A 15 -4.85 -15.19 -7.08
CA ILE A 15 -5.30 -13.86 -7.54
C ILE A 15 -5.60 -13.90 -9.05
N ASP A 16 -4.74 -14.51 -9.86
CA ASP A 16 -4.94 -14.66 -11.31
C ASP A 16 -6.21 -15.43 -11.67
N ARG A 17 -6.67 -16.32 -10.77
CA ARG A 17 -7.91 -17.10 -10.88
C ARG A 17 -9.11 -16.43 -10.21
N SER A 18 -8.95 -15.20 -9.72
CA SER A 18 -9.94 -14.49 -8.93
C SER A 18 -10.38 -15.23 -7.65
N GLU A 19 -9.54 -16.12 -7.14
CA GLU A 19 -9.74 -16.85 -5.88
C GLU A 19 -9.25 -16.00 -4.69
N PHE A 20 -9.87 -14.83 -4.49
CA PHE A 20 -9.39 -13.80 -3.56
C PHE A 20 -9.44 -14.22 -2.08
N LEU A 21 -10.51 -14.87 -1.63
CA LEU A 21 -10.63 -15.31 -0.23
C LEU A 21 -9.55 -16.37 0.14
N PRO A 22 -9.32 -17.43 -0.68
CA PRO A 22 -8.18 -18.31 -0.49
C PRO A 22 -6.83 -17.60 -0.50
N ALA A 23 -6.62 -16.65 -1.42
CA ALA A 23 -5.40 -15.86 -1.50
C ALA A 23 -5.17 -15.05 -0.20
N PHE A 24 -6.21 -14.36 0.27
CA PHE A 24 -6.19 -13.54 1.47
C PHE A 24 -5.89 -14.35 2.73
N ASN A 25 -6.48 -15.55 2.85
CA ASN A 25 -6.19 -16.46 3.97
C ASN A 25 -4.74 -16.96 3.94
N LEU A 26 -4.21 -17.29 2.75
CA LEU A 26 -2.82 -17.73 2.62
C LEU A 26 -1.83 -16.60 2.96
N LEU A 27 -2.16 -15.35 2.63
CA LEU A 27 -1.40 -14.17 3.05
C LEU A 27 -1.36 -14.03 4.58
N ASN A 28 -2.48 -14.31 5.27
CA ASN A 28 -2.51 -14.34 6.73
C ASN A 28 -1.57 -15.39 7.32
N GLU A 29 -1.45 -16.56 6.69
CA GLU A 29 -0.50 -17.59 7.11
C GLU A 29 0.97 -17.16 6.93
N ILE A 30 1.29 -16.31 5.95
CA ILE A 30 2.64 -15.77 5.76
C ILE A 30 2.96 -14.76 6.86
N ILE A 31 2.02 -13.84 7.15
CA ILE A 31 2.22 -12.74 8.11
C ILE A 31 2.54 -13.24 9.52
N ILE A 32 1.95 -14.38 9.93
CA ILE A 32 2.16 -14.97 11.26
C ILE A 32 3.27 -16.04 11.28
N ASP A 33 3.89 -16.35 10.14
CA ASP A 33 4.94 -17.37 10.05
C ASP A 33 6.23 -16.85 10.70
N ASN A 34 6.75 -17.57 11.70
CA ASN A 34 7.96 -17.16 12.42
C ASN A 34 9.24 -17.23 11.56
N GLN A 35 9.17 -17.82 10.37
CA GLN A 35 10.26 -17.84 9.41
C GLN A 35 10.20 -16.71 8.39
N ALA A 36 9.08 -15.96 8.32
CA ALA A 36 8.95 -14.83 7.41
C ALA A 36 9.85 -13.67 7.87
N ASN A 37 10.62 -13.12 6.93
CA ASN A 37 11.39 -11.91 7.20
C ASN A 37 10.49 -10.67 7.03
N LYS A 38 10.99 -9.49 7.43
CA LYS A 38 10.21 -8.23 7.34
C LYS A 38 9.74 -7.91 5.93
N LYS A 39 10.56 -8.16 4.91
CA LYS A 39 10.20 -7.93 3.52
C LYS A 39 9.05 -8.87 3.11
N ASP A 40 9.15 -10.15 3.43
CA ASP A 40 8.08 -11.11 3.12
C ASP A 40 6.74 -10.72 3.77
N ILE A 41 6.80 -10.23 5.02
CA ILE A 41 5.63 -9.72 5.74
C ILE A 41 5.08 -8.47 5.06
N ALA A 42 5.94 -7.51 4.69
CA ALA A 42 5.53 -6.30 3.98
C ALA A 42 4.85 -6.64 2.64
N ASP A 43 5.45 -7.53 1.84
CA ASP A 43 4.91 -7.97 0.56
C ASP A 43 3.54 -8.64 0.74
N ALA A 44 3.40 -9.50 1.75
CA ALA A 44 2.13 -10.16 2.04
C ALA A 44 1.04 -9.17 2.47
N ILE A 45 1.36 -8.22 3.35
CA ILE A 45 0.42 -7.17 3.76
C ILE A 45 0.04 -6.28 2.57
N ASN A 46 1.02 -5.91 1.73
CA ASN A 46 0.78 -5.09 0.54
C ASN A 46 -0.17 -5.78 -0.45
N LEU A 47 0.01 -7.09 -0.68
CA LEU A 47 -0.89 -7.89 -1.51
C LEU A 47 -2.31 -7.97 -0.93
N LYS A 48 -2.49 -8.04 0.40
CA LYS A 48 -3.83 -7.94 1.01
C LYS A 48 -4.48 -6.61 0.70
N GLY A 49 -3.73 -5.50 0.81
CA GLY A 49 -4.20 -4.17 0.44
C GLY A 49 -4.62 -4.08 -1.02
N LEU A 50 -3.85 -4.68 -1.94
CA LEU A 50 -4.20 -4.75 -3.36
C LEU A 50 -5.49 -5.56 -3.62
N ILE A 51 -5.67 -6.69 -2.95
CA ILE A 51 -6.91 -7.48 -3.02
C ILE A 51 -8.11 -6.60 -2.62
N VAL A 52 -8.01 -5.89 -1.50
CA VAL A 52 -9.06 -5.00 -1.02
C VAL A 52 -9.32 -3.87 -2.01
N ALA A 53 -8.27 -3.14 -2.40
CA ALA A 53 -8.38 -1.92 -3.20
C ALA A 53 -8.88 -2.16 -4.63
N MET A 54 -8.47 -3.27 -5.26
CA MET A 54 -8.68 -3.48 -6.69
C MET A 54 -9.72 -4.55 -7.02
N TYR A 55 -9.97 -5.50 -6.13
CA TYR A 55 -10.70 -6.71 -6.49
C TYR A 55 -11.90 -7.01 -5.59
N CYS A 56 -11.74 -6.87 -4.27
CA CYS A 56 -12.76 -7.26 -3.30
C CYS A 56 -12.73 -6.37 -2.05
N PRO A 57 -13.30 -5.15 -2.09
CA PRO A 57 -13.28 -4.21 -0.97
C PRO A 57 -13.93 -4.75 0.31
N SER A 58 -14.89 -5.67 0.18
CA SER A 58 -15.54 -6.33 1.33
C SER A 58 -14.68 -7.39 2.01
N LEU A 59 -13.58 -7.83 1.39
CA LEU A 59 -12.65 -8.81 1.94
C LEU A 59 -11.57 -8.10 2.76
N THR A 60 -11.98 -7.47 3.85
CA THR A 60 -11.10 -6.69 4.72
C THR A 60 -11.33 -7.05 6.20
N GLU A 61 -10.26 -6.96 7.00
CA GLU A 61 -10.27 -7.08 8.46
C GLU A 61 -10.61 -5.75 9.16
N TYR A 62 -10.80 -4.67 8.38
CA TYR A 62 -11.11 -3.35 8.90
C TYR A 62 -12.43 -2.87 8.31
N GLU A 63 -13.43 -2.66 9.16
CA GLU A 63 -14.78 -2.26 8.75
C GLU A 63 -14.83 -0.97 7.90
N GLU A 64 -13.79 -0.14 7.98
CA GLU A 64 -13.71 1.16 7.30
C GLU A 64 -12.70 1.21 6.14
N ASP A 65 -11.99 0.12 5.81
CA ASP A 65 -10.96 0.16 4.75
C ASP A 65 -11.40 -0.56 3.48
N GLU A 66 -12.05 0.19 2.61
CA GLU A 66 -12.38 -0.24 1.24
C GLU A 66 -11.26 0.12 0.23
N THR A 67 -10.20 0.81 0.69
CA THR A 67 -9.16 1.41 -0.17
C THR A 67 -7.83 0.68 -0.13
N GLY A 68 -7.68 -0.25 0.81
CA GLY A 68 -6.42 -0.93 1.12
C GLY A 68 -5.41 -0.09 1.89
N LEU A 69 -5.71 1.19 2.21
CA LEU A 69 -4.76 2.12 2.80
C LEU A 69 -4.22 1.65 4.15
N ILE A 70 -5.05 0.99 4.98
CA ILE A 70 -4.60 0.47 6.27
C ILE A 70 -3.52 -0.59 6.06
N TYR A 71 -3.70 -1.46 5.05
CA TYR A 71 -2.70 -2.46 4.73
C TYR A 71 -1.44 -1.82 4.17
N PHE A 72 -1.53 -0.84 3.26
CA PHE A 72 -0.34 -0.21 2.70
C PHE A 72 0.50 0.53 3.76
N ILE A 73 -0.15 1.22 4.71
CA ILE A 73 0.53 1.84 5.86
C ILE A 73 1.19 0.76 6.73
N LYS A 74 0.51 -0.36 7.00
CA LYS A 74 1.11 -1.47 7.75
C LYS A 74 2.28 -2.10 7.01
N ALA A 75 2.22 -2.26 5.68
CA ALA A 75 3.33 -2.77 4.89
C ALA A 75 4.55 -1.83 4.95
N TYR A 76 4.29 -0.52 4.92
CA TYR A 76 5.32 0.52 5.07
C TYR A 76 6.08 0.40 6.39
N ASP A 77 5.41 0.09 7.51
CA ASP A 77 6.06 -0.09 8.81
C ASP A 77 7.09 -1.24 8.83
N TYR A 78 6.96 -2.22 7.92
CA TYR A 78 7.90 -3.33 7.76
C TYR A 78 8.99 -3.06 6.73
N ASN A 79 8.64 -2.42 5.60
CA ASN A 79 9.56 -2.10 4.52
C ASN A 79 9.27 -0.70 3.92
N PRO A 80 9.81 0.38 4.50
CA PRO A 80 9.45 1.75 4.13
C PRO A 80 10.02 2.21 2.78
N TYR A 81 10.92 1.42 2.18
CA TYR A 81 11.55 1.72 0.90
C TYR A 81 11.02 0.84 -0.25
N GLU A 82 9.97 0.05 0.00
CA GLU A 82 9.33 -0.75 -1.05
C GLU A 82 8.53 0.15 -2.00
N ILE A 83 9.02 0.29 -3.23
CA ILE A 83 8.44 1.19 -4.24
C ILE A 83 6.96 0.91 -4.46
N GLY A 84 6.59 -0.38 -4.55
CA GLY A 84 5.19 -0.78 -4.73
C GLY A 84 4.28 -0.32 -3.58
N VAL A 85 4.75 -0.42 -2.33
CA VAL A 85 4.00 0.05 -1.15
C VAL A 85 3.80 1.56 -1.21
N LEU A 86 4.86 2.31 -1.54
CA LEU A 86 4.82 3.77 -1.60
C LEU A 86 3.83 4.27 -2.67
N PHE A 87 3.83 3.68 -3.87
CA PHE A 87 2.87 4.03 -4.91
C PHE A 87 1.43 3.61 -4.57
N ASN A 88 1.25 2.47 -3.88
CA ASN A 88 -0.06 2.08 -3.38
C ASN A 88 -0.60 3.09 -2.36
N ILE A 89 0.24 3.59 -1.43
CA ILE A 89 -0.14 4.69 -0.54
C ILE A 89 -0.56 5.94 -1.33
N LEU A 90 0.22 6.36 -2.34
CA LEU A 90 -0.14 7.54 -3.15
C LEU A 90 -1.45 7.35 -3.93
N SER A 91 -1.80 6.11 -4.26
CA SER A 91 -2.99 5.80 -5.05
C SER A 91 -4.26 5.79 -4.21
N SER A 92 -4.19 5.52 -2.90
CA SER A 92 -5.34 5.49 -1.99
C SER A 92 -5.92 6.86 -1.61
N PHE A 93 -5.47 7.96 -2.23
CA PHE A 93 -5.96 9.31 -1.95
C PHE A 93 -6.74 9.89 -3.15
N GLY A 94 -7.45 9.05 -3.91
CA GLY A 94 -8.36 9.51 -4.94
C GLY A 94 -9.55 10.31 -4.36
N GLU A 95 -10.26 11.06 -5.20
CA GLU A 95 -11.40 11.89 -4.77
C GLU A 95 -12.48 11.09 -4.02
N LEU A 96 -12.74 9.85 -4.47
CA LEU A 96 -13.69 8.95 -3.83
C LEU A 96 -13.18 8.41 -2.49
N ASP A 97 -11.91 8.04 -2.41
CA ASP A 97 -11.27 7.50 -1.20
C ASP A 97 -11.21 8.57 -0.09
N MET A 98 -11.01 9.83 -0.49
CA MET A 98 -11.01 11.00 0.37
C MET A 98 -12.38 11.28 1.04
N ARG A 99 -13.43 10.51 0.71
CA ARG A 99 -14.71 10.50 1.46
C ARG A 99 -14.61 9.74 2.77
N GLN A 100 -13.64 8.83 2.92
CA GLN A 100 -13.41 8.10 4.16
C GLN A 100 -12.65 8.96 5.17
N ALA A 101 -13.09 8.94 6.43
CA ALA A 101 -12.45 9.71 7.50
C ALA A 101 -11.01 9.23 7.74
N TYR A 102 -10.79 7.91 7.68
CA TYR A 102 -9.46 7.32 7.83
C TYR A 102 -8.48 7.88 6.79
N THR A 103 -8.82 7.86 5.51
CA THR A 103 -7.98 8.41 4.43
C THR A 103 -7.66 9.89 4.66
N ARG A 104 -8.67 10.72 4.97
CA ARG A 104 -8.44 12.16 5.23
C ARG A 104 -7.50 12.42 6.40
N ASN A 105 -7.56 11.61 7.45
CA ASN A 105 -6.72 11.76 8.63
C ASN A 105 -5.27 11.30 8.39
N ASN A 106 -5.06 10.48 7.35
CA ASN A 106 -3.75 9.90 7.02
C ASN A 106 -3.01 10.61 5.86
N LYS A 107 -3.38 11.85 5.50
CA LYS A 107 -2.66 12.66 4.50
C LYS A 107 -1.15 12.76 4.71
N HIS A 108 -0.69 12.68 5.96
CA HIS A 108 0.74 12.65 6.28
C HIS A 108 1.48 11.46 5.66
N MET A 109 0.81 10.32 5.49
CA MET A 109 1.38 9.14 4.85
C MET A 109 1.55 9.35 3.34
N PHE A 110 0.62 10.04 2.67
CA PHE A 110 0.81 10.47 1.28
C PHE A 110 2.05 11.36 1.14
N ILE A 111 2.18 12.37 2.00
CA ILE A 111 3.33 13.29 1.98
C ILE A 111 4.64 12.52 2.19
N THR A 112 4.66 11.59 3.16
CA THR A 112 5.83 10.77 3.48
C THR A 112 6.22 9.88 2.31
N ALA A 113 5.26 9.19 1.70
CA ALA A 113 5.52 8.32 0.55
C ALA A 113 6.04 9.11 -0.65
N TYR A 114 5.45 10.28 -0.91
CA TYR A 114 5.92 11.18 -1.97
C TYR A 114 7.34 11.66 -1.70
N ASP A 115 7.65 12.11 -0.47
CA ASP A 115 8.96 12.62 -0.10
C ASP A 115 10.05 11.53 -0.26
N ILE A 116 9.78 10.28 0.13
CA ILE A 116 10.72 9.15 -0.06
C ILE A 116 10.93 8.86 -1.55
N LEU A 117 9.84 8.72 -2.32
CA LEU A 117 9.93 8.46 -3.77
C LEU A 117 10.67 9.58 -4.50
N LYS A 118 10.44 10.84 -4.12
CA LYS A 118 11.00 12.00 -4.81
C LYS A 118 12.44 12.32 -4.42
N ASN A 119 12.80 12.13 -3.15
CA ASN A 119 14.09 12.60 -2.64
C ASN A 119 15.09 11.47 -2.40
N GLU A 120 14.62 10.24 -2.17
CA GLU A 120 15.47 9.11 -1.80
C GLU A 120 15.53 8.04 -2.90
N LEU A 121 14.41 7.79 -3.60
CA LEU A 121 14.31 6.69 -4.57
C LEU A 121 14.17 7.13 -6.03
N PHE A 122 14.17 8.43 -6.33
CA PHE A 122 13.81 8.95 -7.66
C PHE A 122 14.65 8.36 -8.81
N ASP A 123 15.95 8.17 -8.58
CA ASP A 123 16.87 7.59 -9.56
C ASP A 123 16.64 6.09 -9.80
N SER A 124 15.96 5.41 -8.86
CA SER A 124 15.58 4.00 -8.97
C SER A 124 14.24 3.79 -9.68
N LEU A 125 13.50 4.87 -9.96
CA LEU A 125 12.21 4.80 -10.66
C LEU A 125 12.42 4.74 -12.18
N ASP A 126 11.59 3.94 -12.85
CA ASP A 126 11.48 3.99 -14.31
C ASP A 126 10.72 5.25 -14.77
N ASP A 127 10.67 5.48 -16.08
CA ASP A 127 10.07 6.69 -16.65
C ASP A 127 8.55 6.78 -16.39
N GLU A 128 7.85 5.63 -16.38
CA GLU A 128 6.42 5.58 -16.09
C GLU A 128 6.15 5.96 -14.63
N MET A 129 6.90 5.37 -13.70
CA MET A 129 6.82 5.69 -12.27
C MET A 129 7.16 7.16 -11.99
N LYS A 130 8.14 7.73 -12.70
CA LYS A 130 8.47 9.16 -12.59
C LYS A 130 7.31 10.04 -13.05
N GLU A 131 6.66 9.68 -14.15
CA GLU A 131 5.47 10.39 -14.64
C GLU A 131 4.30 10.28 -13.64
N GLN A 132 4.04 9.08 -13.12
CA GLN A 132 3.03 8.86 -12.09
C GLN A 132 3.28 9.71 -10.85
N LEU A 133 4.54 9.76 -10.37
CA LEU A 133 4.92 10.61 -9.24
C LEU A 133 4.76 12.09 -9.57
N GLN A 134 5.12 12.53 -10.77
CA GLN A 134 4.95 13.91 -11.21
C GLN A 134 3.46 14.31 -11.23
N ASN A 135 2.57 13.42 -11.65
CA ASN A 135 1.12 13.65 -11.66
C ASN A 135 0.53 13.83 -10.24
N LYS A 136 1.23 13.38 -9.19
CA LYS A 136 0.83 13.55 -7.80
C LYS A 136 1.32 14.87 -7.16
N THR A 137 2.12 15.67 -7.88
CA THR A 137 2.77 16.88 -7.33
C THR A 137 1.77 17.92 -6.81
N ASN A 138 0.68 18.20 -7.54
CA ASN A 138 -0.31 19.18 -7.11
C ASN A 138 -1.00 18.76 -5.81
N GLN A 139 -1.37 17.48 -5.71
CA GLN A 139 -1.99 16.91 -4.51
C GLN A 139 -1.02 16.92 -3.32
N TYR A 140 0.26 16.64 -3.56
CA TYR A 140 1.32 16.76 -2.55
C TYR A 140 1.41 18.18 -1.99
N CYS A 141 1.47 19.19 -2.86
CA CYS A 141 1.53 20.60 -2.45
C CYS A 141 0.30 20.98 -1.60
N GLU A 142 -0.89 20.60 -2.06
CA GLU A 142 -2.15 20.86 -1.35
C GLU A 142 -2.14 20.21 0.06
N PHE A 143 -1.73 18.95 0.17
CA PHE A 143 -1.68 18.26 1.46
C PHE A 143 -0.61 18.85 2.40
N LYS A 144 0.55 19.27 1.88
CA LYS A 144 1.58 19.98 2.68
C LYS A 144 1.04 21.29 3.25
N GLU A 145 0.33 22.08 2.45
CA GLU A 145 -0.27 23.35 2.90
C GLU A 145 -1.30 23.12 4.00
N GLN A 146 -2.26 22.21 3.78
CA GLN A 146 -3.30 21.88 4.77
C GLN A 146 -2.75 21.39 6.11
N MET A 147 -1.59 20.74 6.11
CA MET A 147 -0.95 20.24 7.33
C MET A 147 -0.12 21.31 8.06
N ARG A 148 0.31 22.37 7.36
CA ARG A 148 0.94 23.55 7.99
C ARG A 148 -0.08 24.43 8.70
N ASP A 149 -1.29 24.49 8.17
CA ASP A 149 -2.36 25.38 8.68
C ASP A 149 -3.18 24.77 9.82
N LYS A 150 -2.88 23.54 10.26
CA LYS A 150 -3.51 22.95 11.46
C LYS A 150 -2.90 23.56 12.73
N PRO A 151 -3.64 24.33 13.55
CA PRO A 151 -3.13 24.82 14.81
C PRO A 151 -2.83 23.64 15.75
N SER A 152 -1.64 23.70 16.36
CA SER A 152 -1.16 22.80 17.42
C SER A 152 -2.03 22.85 18.68
#